data_AF-A0A4D8QQZ5-F1
#
_entry.id   AF-A0A4D8QQZ5-F1
#
_cell.length_a   1.000
_cell.length_b   1.000
_cell.length_c   1.000
_cell.angle_alpha   90.00
_cell.angle_beta   90.00
_cell.angle_gamma   90.00
#
_symmetry.space_group_name_H-M   'P 1'
#
loop_
_entity.id
_entity.type
_entity.pdbx_description
1 polymer ?
#
loop_
_entity_poly.entity_id
_entity_poly.type
_entity_poly.pdbx_seq_one_letter_code
_entity_poly.pdbx_strand_id
1 'polypeptide(L)'
;MTASSYYQSPHWKALKLEALKRDKFRCTVPGCGATRATSRLTVDHIEPRPRGEAEPTDKDVLPNLRTLCKTHDNQVMQNSDGRRRGGGSFTVGGCDEDGFPIDPSHPWRRGR
;
A
#
# COMPACT_ATOMS: atom_id res chain seq x y z
N MET A 1 -20.68 11.48 -5.22
CA MET A 1 -20.93 10.17 -5.86
C MET A 1 -19.86 9.22 -5.36
N THR A 2 -20.28 8.15 -4.71
CA THR A 2 -19.50 7.40 -3.71
C THR A 2 -18.50 6.45 -4.38
N ALA A 3 -17.20 6.70 -4.14
CA ALA A 3 -16.12 5.80 -4.52
C ALA A 3 -16.26 4.35 -3.96
N SER A 4 -17.24 4.13 -3.09
CA SER A 4 -17.49 2.89 -2.35
C SER A 4 -18.06 1.73 -3.18
N SER A 5 -18.72 1.98 -4.32
CA SER A 5 -19.43 0.91 -5.05
C SER A 5 -18.47 -0.11 -5.66
N TYR A 6 -17.42 0.34 -6.35
CA TYR A 6 -16.44 -0.54 -6.96
C TYR A 6 -15.73 -1.45 -5.94
N TYR A 7 -15.34 -0.90 -4.79
CA TYR A 7 -14.65 -1.67 -3.75
C TYR A 7 -15.52 -2.72 -3.04
N GLN A 8 -16.83 -2.76 -3.33
CA GLN A 8 -17.74 -3.82 -2.88
C GLN A 8 -17.99 -4.88 -3.97
N SER A 9 -17.58 -4.61 -5.21
CA SER A 9 -17.80 -5.48 -6.36
C SER A 9 -17.13 -6.85 -6.21
N PRO A 10 -17.69 -7.90 -6.84
CA PRO A 10 -17.04 -9.21 -6.92
C PRO A 10 -15.66 -9.15 -7.58
N HIS A 11 -15.53 -8.33 -8.63
CA HIS A 11 -14.27 -8.11 -9.35
C HIS A 11 -13.16 -7.66 -8.40
N TRP A 12 -13.40 -6.59 -7.63
CA TRP A 12 -12.42 -6.10 -6.67
C TRP A 12 -12.09 -7.12 -5.59
N LYS A 13 -13.08 -7.86 -5.07
CA LYS A 13 -12.85 -8.89 -4.05
C LYS A 13 -11.93 -10.01 -4.57
N ALA A 14 -12.11 -10.44 -5.81
CA ALA A 14 -11.26 -11.44 -6.45
C ALA A 14 -9.83 -10.90 -6.65
N LEU A 15 -9.70 -9.73 -7.28
CA LEU A 15 -8.41 -9.10 -7.56
C LEU A 15 -7.62 -8.79 -6.27
N LYS A 16 -8.30 -8.33 -5.22
CA LYS A 16 -7.72 -8.13 -3.89
C LYS A 16 -7.18 -9.43 -3.30
N LEU A 17 -7.89 -10.55 -3.46
CA LEU A 17 -7.43 -11.84 -2.98
C LEU A 17 -6.20 -12.32 -3.76
N GLU A 18 -6.14 -12.08 -5.07
CA GLU A 18 -4.98 -12.39 -5.91
C GLU A 18 -3.75 -11.60 -5.48
N ALA A 19 -3.90 -10.29 -5.24
CA ALA A 19 -2.81 -9.45 -4.71
C ALA A 19 -2.30 -9.96 -3.36
N LEU A 20 -3.21 -10.27 -2.42
CA LEU A 20 -2.82 -10.82 -1.12
C LEU A 20 -2.09 -12.17 -1.23
N LYS A 21 -2.52 -13.04 -2.15
CA LYS A 21 -1.85 -14.33 -2.41
C LYS A 21 -0.46 -14.13 -3.02
N ARG A 22 -0.34 -13.26 -4.03
CA ARG A 22 0.95 -12.88 -4.66
C ARG A 22 1.95 -12.40 -3.61
N ASP A 23 1.47 -11.55 -2.69
CA ASP A 23 2.29 -10.93 -1.64
C ASP A 23 2.47 -11.83 -0.41
N LYS A 24 2.02 -13.09 -0.49
CA LYS A 24 2.06 -14.07 0.61
C LYS A 24 1.48 -13.53 1.93
N PHE A 25 0.47 -12.68 1.84
CA PHE A 25 -0.15 -11.97 2.97
C PHE A 25 0.87 -11.20 3.82
N ARG A 26 1.74 -10.42 3.16
CA ARG A 26 2.74 -9.54 3.78
C ARG A 26 2.68 -8.15 3.19
N CYS A 27 3.09 -7.16 3.98
CA CYS A 27 3.28 -5.80 3.49
C CYS A 27 4.43 -5.80 2.46
N THR A 28 4.23 -5.14 1.31
CA THR A 28 5.23 -5.10 0.23
C THR A 28 6.24 -3.96 0.38
N VAL A 29 6.09 -3.10 1.41
CA VAL A 29 7.05 -2.02 1.67
C VAL A 29 8.40 -2.63 2.11
N PRO A 30 9.51 -2.32 1.41
CA PRO A 30 10.84 -2.82 1.78
C PRO A 30 11.19 -2.49 3.24
N GLY A 31 11.73 -3.47 3.98
CA GLY A 31 12.03 -3.32 5.40
C GLY A 31 10.83 -3.51 6.34
N CYS A 32 9.60 -3.60 5.82
CA CYS A 32 8.43 -3.90 6.64
C CYS A 32 8.25 -5.40 6.87
N GLY A 33 8.36 -5.85 8.13
CA GLY A 33 8.10 -7.23 8.51
C GLY A 33 6.62 -7.57 8.75
N ALA A 34 5.68 -6.64 8.49
CA ALA A 34 4.28 -6.83 8.84
C ALA A 34 3.62 -7.94 8.01
N THR A 35 2.90 -8.82 8.69
CA THR A 35 2.14 -9.95 8.10
C THR A 35 0.68 -9.87 8.51
N ARG A 36 -0.18 -10.72 7.94
CA ARG A 36 -1.57 -10.83 8.37
C ARG A 36 -1.73 -11.18 9.86
N ALA A 37 -0.74 -11.82 10.48
CA ALA A 37 -0.77 -12.14 11.91
C ALA A 37 -0.45 -10.92 12.78
N THR A 38 0.35 -9.97 12.30
CA THR A 38 0.82 -8.82 13.09
C THR A 38 0.08 -7.53 12.77
N SER A 39 -0.62 -7.44 11.64
CA SER A 39 -1.36 -6.25 11.24
C SER A 39 -2.53 -6.57 10.30
N ARG A 40 -3.50 -5.66 10.26
CA ARG A 40 -4.53 -5.66 9.23
C ARG A 40 -3.88 -5.26 7.90
N LEU A 41 -4.04 -6.14 6.90
CA LEU A 41 -3.58 -5.89 5.54
C LEU A 41 -4.71 -5.32 4.68
N THR A 42 -4.37 -4.37 3.83
CA THR A 42 -5.22 -3.83 2.78
C THR A 42 -4.48 -3.85 1.46
N VAL A 43 -5.21 -3.70 0.37
CA VAL A 43 -4.64 -3.62 -0.97
C VAL A 43 -4.95 -2.23 -1.51
N ASP A 44 -3.90 -1.52 -1.88
CA ASP A 44 -3.91 -0.17 -2.43
C ASP A 44 -3.48 -0.21 -3.89
N HIS A 45 -4.05 0.67 -4.70
CA HIS A 45 -3.60 0.89 -6.08
C HIS A 45 -2.34 1.75 -6.09
N ILE A 46 -1.28 1.34 -6.78
CA ILE A 46 -0.03 2.11 -6.91
C ILE A 46 -0.31 3.40 -7.70
N GLU A 47 -0.99 3.30 -8.83
CA GLU A 47 -1.57 4.42 -9.55
C GLU A 47 -3.06 4.53 -9.21
N PRO A 48 -3.52 5.69 -8.71
CA PRO A 48 -4.90 5.84 -8.26
C PRO A 48 -5.90 5.66 -9.41
N ARG A 49 -7.04 5.03 -9.11
CA ARG A 49 -8.17 4.95 -10.04
C ARG A 49 -8.75 6.34 -10.33
N PRO A 50 -9.32 6.57 -11.52
CA PRO A 50 -10.12 7.77 -11.79
C PRO A 50 -11.28 7.91 -10.78
N ARG A 51 -11.57 9.15 -10.37
CA ARG A 51 -12.61 9.43 -9.37
C ARG A 51 -14.01 9.23 -9.98
N GLY A 52 -14.87 8.51 -9.26
CA GLY A 52 -16.29 8.35 -9.65
C GLY A 52 -16.58 7.11 -10.49
N GLU A 53 -15.55 6.38 -10.94
CA GLU A 53 -15.72 5.16 -11.72
C GLU A 53 -16.16 3.98 -10.86
N ALA A 54 -17.38 3.48 -11.13
CA ALA A 54 -17.96 2.33 -10.46
C ALA A 54 -17.56 1.00 -11.12
N GLU A 55 -17.28 1.02 -12.42
CA GLU A 55 -16.87 -0.14 -13.21
C GLU A 55 -15.34 -0.34 -13.18
N PRO A 56 -14.84 -1.56 -13.46
CA PRO A 56 -13.41 -1.81 -13.62
C PRO A 56 -12.76 -0.90 -14.68
N THR A 57 -11.53 -0.47 -14.40
CA THR A 57 -10.71 0.41 -15.25
C THR A 57 -9.40 -0.27 -15.63
N ASP A 58 -8.62 0.35 -16.50
CA ASP A 58 -7.24 -0.05 -16.83
C ASP A 58 -6.31 -0.08 -15.59
N LYS A 59 -6.67 0.65 -14.53
CA LYS A 59 -5.94 0.66 -13.25
C LYS A 59 -6.24 -0.54 -12.37
N ASP A 60 -7.28 -1.32 -12.67
CA ASP A 60 -7.71 -2.47 -11.88
C ASP A 60 -7.01 -3.76 -12.30
N VAL A 61 -5.68 -3.72 -12.29
CA VAL A 61 -4.81 -4.82 -12.72
C VAL A 61 -3.82 -5.19 -11.62
N LEU A 62 -3.51 -6.49 -11.50
CA LEU A 62 -2.65 -7.02 -10.44
C LEU A 62 -1.28 -6.30 -10.29
N PRO A 63 -0.56 -5.92 -11.38
CA PRO A 63 0.70 -5.20 -11.26
C PRO A 63 0.56 -3.80 -10.64
N ASN A 64 -0.61 -3.17 -10.79
CA ASN A 64 -0.90 -1.86 -10.21
C ASN A 64 -1.37 -1.96 -8.74
N LEU A 65 -1.32 -3.14 -8.12
CA LEU A 65 -1.73 -3.31 -6.73
C LEU A 65 -0.56 -3.63 -5.81
N ARG A 66 -0.64 -3.14 -4.57
CA ARG A 66 0.30 -3.44 -3.49
C ARG A 66 -0.42 -3.76 -2.19
N THR A 67 0.09 -4.75 -1.45
CA THR A 67 -0.40 -5.06 -0.11
C THR A 67 0.29 -4.17 0.92
N LEU A 68 -0.49 -3.43 1.71
CA LEU A 68 -0.01 -2.55 2.77
C LEU A 68 -0.55 -2.97 4.14
N CYS A 69 0.26 -2.81 5.18
CA CYS A 69 -0.23 -2.83 6.56
C CYS A 69 -0.92 -1.51 6.91
N LYS A 70 -1.70 -1.49 8.00
CA LYS A 70 -2.41 -0.29 8.47
C LYS A 70 -1.50 0.94 8.59
N THR A 71 -0.26 0.77 9.05
CA THR A 71 0.68 1.88 9.22
C THR A 71 1.05 2.52 7.88
N HIS A 72 1.47 1.71 6.91
CA HIS A 72 1.89 2.20 5.59
C HIS A 72 0.71 2.69 4.75
N ASP A 73 -0.46 2.06 4.87
CA ASP A 73 -1.70 2.55 4.25
C ASP A 73 -2.05 3.97 4.72
N ASN A 74 -1.94 4.23 6.03
CA ASN A 74 -2.18 5.56 6.59
C ASN A 74 -1.15 6.61 6.13
N GLN A 75 0.10 6.20 5.87
CA GLN A 75 1.17 7.11 5.41
C GLN A 75 0.93 7.64 4.01
N VAL A 76 0.27 6.86 3.14
CA VAL A 76 0.05 7.21 1.72
C VAL A 76 -1.41 7.47 1.37
N MET A 77 -2.27 7.60 2.40
CA MET A 77 -3.67 7.93 2.25
C MET A 77 -3.86 9.16 1.36
N GLN A 78 -4.79 9.08 0.41
CA GLN A 78 -5.11 10.19 -0.48
C GLN A 78 -5.91 11.25 0.29
N ASN A 79 -5.45 12.50 0.23
CA ASN A 79 -6.12 13.65 0.80
C ASN A 79 -7.30 14.09 -0.10
N SER A 80 -8.14 14.99 0.40
CA SER A 80 -9.29 15.54 -0.34
C SER A 80 -8.88 16.22 -1.65
N ASP A 81 -7.72 16.88 -1.68
CA ASP A 81 -7.11 17.52 -2.85
C ASP A 81 -6.59 16.53 -3.91
N GLY A 82 -6.63 15.22 -3.63
CA GLY A 82 -6.16 14.16 -4.53
C GLY A 82 -4.68 13.84 -4.42
N ARG A 83 -3.91 14.58 -3.61
CA ARG A 83 -2.51 14.26 -3.35
C ARG A 83 -2.41 13.16 -2.31
N ARG A 84 -1.38 12.32 -2.43
CA ARG A 84 -1.06 11.35 -1.37
C ARG A 84 -0.23 12.01 -0.28
N ARG A 85 -0.51 11.62 0.96
CA ARG A 85 0.35 11.95 2.10
C ARG A 85 1.78 11.44 1.84
N GLY A 86 2.76 12.18 2.34
CA GLY A 86 4.19 11.87 2.16
C GLY A 86 4.63 11.78 0.69
N GLY A 87 3.87 12.31 -0.27
CA GLY A 87 4.15 12.14 -1.70
C GLY A 87 4.04 10.69 -2.19
N GLY A 88 3.42 9.79 -1.42
CA GLY A 88 3.42 8.36 -1.70
C GLY A 88 4.69 7.63 -1.23
N SER A 89 5.58 8.31 -0.51
CA SER A 89 6.75 7.69 0.14
C SER A 89 6.34 6.94 1.39
N PHE A 90 6.99 5.81 1.64
CA PHE A 90 6.86 5.04 2.87
C PHE A 90 8.06 5.30 3.76
N THR A 91 7.83 5.34 5.07
CA THR A 91 8.89 5.36 6.07
C THR A 91 8.72 4.19 7.03
N VAL A 92 9.78 3.40 7.20
CA VAL A 92 9.78 2.27 8.13
C VAL A 92 10.37 2.74 9.47
N GLY A 93 9.54 2.73 10.52
CA GLY A 93 9.98 3.11 11.86
C GLY A 93 10.85 2.04 12.52
N GLY A 94 11.85 2.47 13.29
CA GLY A 94 12.72 1.64 14.11
C GLY A 94 14.20 1.82 13.80
N CYS A 95 15.06 1.39 14.72
CA CYS A 95 16.51 1.29 14.55
C CYS A 95 16.95 -0.18 14.72
N ASP A 96 17.98 -0.60 13.99
CA ASP A 96 18.65 -1.89 14.17
C ASP A 96 19.56 -1.89 15.42
N GLU A 97 20.24 -3.02 15.66
CA GLU A 97 21.12 -3.22 16.84
C GLU A 97 22.30 -2.23 16.87
N ASP A 98 22.72 -1.75 15.70
CA ASP A 98 23.77 -0.74 15.54
C ASP A 98 23.21 0.70 15.65
N GLY A 99 21.91 0.86 15.89
CA GLY A 99 21.24 2.15 16.01
C GLY A 99 20.90 2.81 14.67
N PHE A 100 21.08 2.13 13.53
CA PHE A 100 20.72 2.66 12.21
C PHE A 100 19.25 2.46 11.92
N PRO A 101 18.58 3.41 11.23
CA PRO A 101 17.19 3.27 10.84
C PRO A 101 16.95 1.98 10.05
N ILE A 102 15.89 1.23 10.37
CA ILE A 102 15.52 -0.01 9.65
C ILE A 102 15.09 0.31 8.22
N ASP A 103 14.62 1.52 7.95
CA ASP A 103 14.26 1.99 6.62
C ASP A 103 15.47 1.96 5.66
N PRO A 104 15.46 1.07 4.64
CA PRO A 104 16.56 0.97 3.69
C PRO A 104 16.69 2.22 2.80
N SER A 105 15.62 3.00 2.65
CA SER A 105 15.60 4.23 1.85
C SER A 105 16.04 5.47 2.64
N HIS A 106 16.34 5.34 3.94
CA HIS A 106 16.68 6.47 4.80
C HIS A 106 17.98 7.17 4.33
N PRO A 107 18.05 8.51 4.32
CA PRO A 107 19.23 9.25 3.85
C PRO A 107 20.55 8.85 4.52
N TRP A 108 20.49 8.44 5.80
CA TRP A 108 21.67 8.01 6.56
C TRP A 108 22.26 6.67 6.07
N ARG A 109 21.51 5.88 5.29
CA ARG A 109 22.03 4.66 4.63
C ARG A 109 22.63 4.92 3.24
N ARG A 110 22.44 6.10 2.64
CA ARG A 110 22.84 6.41 1.25
C ARG A 110 24.35 6.75 1.07
N GLY A 111 25.21 6.42 2.03
CA GLY A 111 26.61 6.85 2.06
C GLY A 111 27.65 5.74 2.27
N ARG A 112 27.31 4.47 2.00
CA ARG A 112 28.28 3.36 1.95
C ARG A 112 28.36 2.78 0.55
#